data_AF-A0A7Y2DRW5-F1
#
_entry.id   AF-A0A7Y2DRW5-F1
#
_cell.length_a   1.000
_cell.length_b   1.000
_cell.length_c   1.000
_cell.angle_alpha   90.00
_cell.angle_beta   90.00
_cell.angle_gamma   90.00
#
_symmetry.space_group_name_H-M   'P 1'
#
loop_
_entity.id
_entity.type
_entity.pdbx_description
1 polymer ?
#
loop_
_entity_poly.entity_id
_entity_poly.type
_entity_poly.pdbx_seq_one_letter_code
_entity_poly.pdbx_strand_id
1 'polypeptide(L)'
;MYCPRCGEQQVSGNLRFCSKCGLPLTVVSEVLSNGGTLPQLEELYSGKKPWLTRKNGIFFSIIWFILFVPFGASFWGVLGVDELAGVSAVFGVFSALVMFLFSLFFLRSGPTETANMYPIQNQQSLPQNLNVNQAAQGELPAAQGQTAQEYVNPAAGSWKAPDTGDLVPPSVTEGTTKLLKKEKLEEN
;
A
#
# COMPACT_ATOMS: atom_id res chain seq x y z
N MET A 1 -25.46 18.63 10.75
CA MET A 1 -25.05 18.31 9.37
C MET A 1 -25.73 17.01 8.96
N TYR A 2 -26.09 16.83 7.69
CA TYR A 2 -26.73 15.60 7.21
C TYR A 2 -25.69 14.65 6.58
N CYS A 3 -25.86 13.34 6.76
CA CYS A 3 -25.01 12.36 6.08
C CYS A 3 -25.41 12.26 4.59
N PRO A 4 -24.49 12.41 3.62
CA PRO A 4 -24.83 12.34 2.20
C PRO A 4 -25.25 10.95 1.73
N ARG A 5 -24.90 9.89 2.49
CA ARG A 5 -25.23 8.50 2.12
C ARG A 5 -26.60 8.05 2.63
N CYS A 6 -26.99 8.45 3.84
CA CYS A 6 -28.19 7.95 4.49
C CYS A 6 -29.18 9.03 4.94
N GLY A 7 -28.90 10.32 4.71
CA GLY A 7 -29.80 11.44 5.01
C GLY A 7 -30.05 11.71 6.49
N GLU A 8 -29.36 11.01 7.39
CA GLU A 8 -29.58 11.13 8.84
C GLU A 8 -28.98 12.44 9.38
N GLN A 9 -29.72 13.12 10.25
CA GLN A 9 -29.25 14.35 10.90
C GLN A 9 -28.24 13.98 11.99
N GLN A 10 -26.99 14.42 11.83
CA GLN A 10 -25.99 14.27 12.87
C GLN A 10 -26.31 15.23 14.02
N VAL A 11 -26.70 14.66 15.16
CA VAL A 11 -27.13 15.37 16.36
C VAL A 11 -25.96 15.99 17.13
N SER A 12 -24.72 15.53 16.86
CA SER A 12 -23.51 16.11 17.42
C SER A 12 -22.50 16.46 16.33
N GLY A 13 -21.96 17.69 16.39
CA GLY A 13 -21.02 18.23 15.41
C GLY A 13 -19.60 17.67 15.46
N ASN A 14 -19.34 16.64 16.27
CA ASN A 14 -17.99 16.09 16.52
C ASN A 14 -17.86 14.58 16.20
N LEU A 15 -18.83 13.99 15.52
CA LEU A 15 -18.77 12.57 15.16
C LEU A 15 -17.86 12.36 13.93
N ARG A 16 -16.84 11.53 14.10
CA ARG A 16 -15.93 11.10 13.02
C ARG A 16 -16.62 10.18 12.00
N PHE A 17 -17.68 9.50 12.41
CA PHE A 17 -18.41 8.51 11.60
C PHE A 17 -19.92 8.71 11.72
N CYS A 18 -20.65 8.40 10.65
CA CYS A 18 -22.10 8.32 10.69
C CYS A 18 -22.54 7.06 11.45
N SER A 19 -23.34 7.21 12.51
CA SER A 19 -23.87 6.10 13.32
C SER A 19 -24.65 5.04 12.53
N LYS A 20 -25.35 5.43 11.47
CA LYS A 20 -26.21 4.53 10.69
C LYS A 20 -25.49 3.75 9.58
N CYS A 21 -24.59 4.41 8.84
CA CYS A 21 -23.98 3.84 7.64
C CYS A 21 -22.45 3.72 7.69
N GLY A 22 -21.82 4.10 8.81
CA GLY A 22 -20.38 4.01 9.06
C GLY A 22 -19.51 4.96 8.23
N LEU A 23 -20.10 5.87 7.45
CA LEU A 23 -19.34 6.78 6.59
C LEU A 23 -18.45 7.72 7.42
N PRO A 24 -17.14 7.84 7.13
CA PRO A 24 -16.27 8.80 7.78
C PRO A 24 -16.65 10.22 7.38
N LEU A 25 -17.19 10.99 8.33
CA LEU A 25 -17.65 12.35 8.08
C LEU A 25 -16.51 13.37 8.08
N THR A 26 -15.35 13.05 8.67
CA THR A 26 -14.17 13.92 8.70
C THR A 26 -13.70 14.29 7.29
N VAL A 27 -13.46 13.28 6.44
CA VAL A 27 -12.99 13.50 5.07
C VAL A 27 -14.05 14.20 4.24
N VAL A 28 -15.33 13.80 4.39
CA VAL A 28 -16.44 14.44 3.67
C VAL A 28 -16.58 15.90 4.07
N SER A 29 -16.44 16.24 5.35
CA SER A 29 -16.50 17.63 5.80
C SER A 29 -15.37 18.47 5.22
N GLU A 30 -14.17 17.90 5.08
CA GLU A 30 -13.01 18.56 4.49
C GLU A 30 -13.19 18.76 2.97
N VAL A 31 -13.70 17.75 2.26
CA VAL A 31 -14.05 17.86 0.83
C VAL A 31 -15.13 18.93 0.64
N LEU A 32 -16.17 18.91 1.48
CA LEU A 32 -17.29 19.84 1.38
C LEU A 32 -16.85 21.28 1.72
N SER A 33 -15.94 21.46 2.69
CA SER A 33 -15.38 22.78 3.02
C SER A 33 -14.47 23.33 1.93
N ASN A 34 -13.78 22.45 1.19
CA ASN A 34 -12.89 22.82 0.08
C ASN A 34 -13.61 22.82 -1.28
N GLY A 35 -14.95 22.85 -1.31
CA GLY A 35 -15.70 22.98 -2.57
C GLY A 35 -15.60 21.77 -3.50
N GLY A 36 -15.31 20.59 -2.95
CA GLY A 36 -15.18 19.34 -3.71
C GLY A 36 -13.74 18.92 -4.01
N THR A 37 -12.74 19.69 -3.61
CA THR A 37 -11.32 19.29 -3.76
C THR A 37 -10.73 18.80 -2.45
N LEU A 38 -9.80 17.86 -2.55
CA LEU A 38 -8.96 17.43 -1.43
C LEU A 38 -7.61 18.12 -1.63
N PRO A 39 -7.22 19.11 -0.81
CA PRO A 39 -5.95 19.82 -1.01
C PRO A 39 -4.75 18.88 -1.01
N GLN A 40 -4.81 17.78 -0.25
CA GLN A 40 -3.78 16.74 -0.24
C GLN A 40 -3.68 15.95 -1.56
N LEU A 41 -4.80 15.68 -2.24
CA LEU A 41 -4.78 15.03 -3.55
C LEU A 41 -4.46 16.02 -4.65
N GLU A 42 -4.89 17.28 -4.50
CA GLU A 42 -4.57 18.33 -5.46
C GLU A 42 -3.08 18.63 -5.44
N GLU A 43 -2.39 18.63 -4.30
CA GLU A 43 -0.92 18.75 -4.27
C GLU A 43 -0.22 17.55 -4.94
N LEU A 44 -0.83 16.36 -4.90
CA LEU A 44 -0.34 15.17 -5.60
C LEU A 44 -0.64 15.19 -7.12
N TYR A 45 -1.76 15.76 -7.55
CA TYR A 45 -2.21 15.80 -8.96
C TYR A 45 -1.82 17.07 -9.72
N SER A 46 -1.83 18.22 -9.06
CA SER A 46 -1.34 19.52 -9.57
C SER A 46 0.19 19.61 -9.53
N GLY A 47 0.85 18.55 -9.03
CA GLY A 47 2.27 18.40 -8.90
C GLY A 47 3.00 18.62 -10.23
N LYS A 48 3.47 19.86 -10.42
CA LYS A 48 4.58 20.15 -11.33
C LYS A 48 5.63 19.09 -11.05
N LYS A 49 5.88 18.21 -12.04
CA LYS A 49 6.87 17.14 -11.92
C LYS A 49 8.15 17.81 -11.40
N PRO A 50 8.61 17.52 -10.17
CA PRO A 50 9.81 18.16 -9.67
C PRO A 50 10.91 17.78 -10.65
N TRP A 51 11.48 18.78 -11.33
CA TRP A 51 12.47 18.56 -12.39
C TRP A 51 13.66 17.72 -11.86
N LEU A 52 13.90 17.82 -10.55
CA LEU A 52 14.84 17.02 -9.77
C LEU A 52 14.15 15.81 -9.11
N THR A 53 13.91 14.74 -9.88
CA THR A 53 13.62 13.42 -9.29
C THR A 53 14.90 12.63 -9.06
N ARG A 54 14.92 11.73 -8.06
CA ARG A 54 16.08 10.87 -7.76
C ARG A 54 16.63 10.14 -9.00
N LYS A 55 15.74 9.73 -9.92
CA LYS A 55 16.11 9.13 -11.21
C LYS A 55 16.85 10.13 -12.12
N ASN A 56 16.36 11.37 -12.22
CA ASN A 56 17.02 12.42 -13.00
C ASN A 56 18.38 12.79 -12.41
N GLY A 57 18.52 12.85 -11.08
CA GLY A 57 19.81 13.14 -10.43
C GLY A 57 20.85 12.04 -10.65
N ILE A 58 20.45 10.76 -10.63
CA ILE A 58 21.34 9.64 -10.96
C ILE A 58 21.74 9.68 -12.44
N PHE A 59 20.77 9.89 -13.34
CA PHE A 59 21.04 10.00 -14.78
C PHE A 59 21.98 11.17 -15.09
N PHE A 60 21.77 12.32 -14.44
CA PHE A 60 22.61 13.49 -14.59
C PHE A 60 24.04 13.25 -14.07
N SER A 61 24.20 12.58 -12.92
CA SER A 61 25.51 12.20 -12.38
C SER A 61 26.28 11.26 -13.32
N ILE A 62 25.59 10.26 -13.90
CA ILE A 62 26.20 9.33 -14.87
C ILE A 62 26.64 10.09 -16.14
N ILE A 63 25.77 10.94 -16.70
CA ILE A 63 26.12 11.78 -17.85
C ILE A 63 27.31 12.67 -17.54
N TRP A 64 27.32 13.30 -16.35
CA TRP A 64 28.39 14.18 -15.92
C TRP A 64 29.73 13.44 -15.81
N PHE A 65 29.71 12.23 -15.23
CA PHE A 65 30.89 11.36 -15.15
C PHE A 65 31.44 11.03 -16.54
N ILE A 66 30.58 10.60 -17.46
CA ILE A 66 30.97 10.24 -18.83
C ILE A 66 31.47 11.47 -19.60
N LEU A 67 30.88 12.65 -19.37
CA LEU A 67 31.29 13.86 -20.06
C LEU A 67 32.65 14.36 -19.58
N PHE A 68 32.93 14.35 -18.28
CA PHE A 68 34.19 14.90 -17.75
C PHE A 68 35.35 13.92 -17.77
N VAL A 69 35.10 12.62 -17.54
CA VAL A 69 36.19 11.64 -17.41
C VAL A 69 36.72 11.21 -18.78
N PRO A 70 36.01 10.43 -19.62
CA PRO A 70 36.54 10.05 -20.92
C PRO A 70 36.48 11.18 -21.95
N PHE A 71 35.40 11.97 -22.00
CA PHE A 71 35.24 13.02 -23.01
C PHE A 71 36.11 14.24 -22.73
N GLY A 72 36.07 14.74 -21.49
CA GLY A 72 36.88 15.87 -21.04
C GLY A 72 38.37 15.60 -21.13
N ALA A 73 38.84 14.47 -20.61
CA ALA A 73 40.27 14.13 -20.68
C ALA A 73 40.75 13.97 -22.13
N SER A 74 39.96 13.32 -22.99
CA SER A 74 40.31 13.19 -24.42
C SER A 74 40.31 14.55 -25.14
N PHE A 75 39.35 15.42 -24.85
CA PHE A 75 39.26 16.75 -25.46
C PHE A 75 40.47 17.62 -25.07
N TRP A 76 40.85 17.64 -23.79
CA TRP A 76 42.02 18.39 -23.32
C TRP A 76 43.34 17.79 -23.79
N GLY A 77 43.43 16.46 -23.90
CA GLY A 77 44.59 15.79 -24.48
C GLY A 77 44.82 16.16 -25.96
N VAL A 78 43.75 16.28 -26.76
CA VAL A 78 43.86 16.71 -28.17
C VAL A 78 44.34 18.17 -28.28
N LEU A 79 44.00 19.02 -27.31
CA LEU A 79 44.49 20.40 -27.26
C LEU A 79 45.95 20.51 -26.77
N GLY A 80 46.59 19.40 -26.40
CA GLY A 80 47.97 19.36 -25.91
C GLY A 80 48.15 19.91 -24.51
N VAL A 81 47.09 19.91 -23.70
CA VAL A 81 47.10 20.44 -22.33
C VAL A 81 46.92 19.29 -21.34
N ASP A 82 47.97 18.48 -21.18
CA ASP A 82 47.95 17.24 -20.40
C ASP A 82 47.62 17.47 -18.92
N GLU A 83 48.03 18.61 -18.37
CA GLU A 83 47.73 19.03 -17.00
C GLU A 83 46.22 19.19 -16.79
N LEU A 84 45.51 19.76 -17.77
CA LEU A 84 44.06 19.94 -17.71
C LEU A 84 43.32 18.62 -17.90
N ALA A 85 43.87 17.68 -18.68
CA ALA A 85 43.28 16.35 -18.84
C ALA A 85 43.27 15.56 -17.53
N GLY A 86 44.37 15.62 -16.77
CA GLY A 86 44.46 15.04 -15.42
C GLY A 86 43.49 15.70 -14.45
N VAL A 87 43.45 17.04 -14.44
CA VAL A 87 42.54 17.81 -13.58
C VAL A 87 41.07 17.51 -13.93
N SER A 88 40.70 17.43 -15.21
CA SER A 88 39.32 17.13 -15.62
C SER A 88 38.88 15.74 -15.19
N ALA A 89 39.78 14.75 -15.20
CA ALA A 89 39.47 13.40 -14.74
C ALA A 89 39.21 13.38 -13.22
N VAL A 90 40.07 14.02 -12.44
CA VAL A 90 39.89 14.14 -10.97
C VAL A 90 38.58 14.87 -10.66
N PHE A 91 38.36 16.04 -11.27
CA PHE A 91 37.12 16.78 -11.09
C PHE A 91 35.91 15.97 -11.52
N GLY A 92 35.96 15.27 -12.65
CA GLY A 92 34.87 14.43 -13.14
C GLY A 92 34.46 13.35 -12.15
N VAL A 93 35.42 12.64 -11.55
CA VAL A 93 35.15 11.60 -10.54
C VAL A 93 34.54 12.21 -9.27
N PHE A 94 35.19 13.22 -8.70
CA PHE A 94 34.74 13.83 -7.43
C PHE A 94 33.40 14.54 -7.58
N SER A 95 33.20 15.31 -8.65
CA SER A 95 31.94 16.02 -8.89
C SER A 95 30.78 15.07 -9.19
N ALA A 96 31.01 13.99 -9.96
CA ALA A 96 29.99 12.97 -10.18
C ALA A 96 29.59 12.26 -8.89
N LEU A 97 30.56 11.92 -8.02
CA LEU A 97 30.33 11.31 -6.72
C LEU A 97 29.53 12.23 -5.80
N VAL A 98 29.92 13.50 -5.69
CA VAL A 98 29.21 14.49 -4.87
C VAL A 98 27.79 14.70 -5.38
N MET A 99 27.59 14.85 -6.70
CA MET A 99 26.24 14.96 -7.29
C MET A 99 25.41 13.69 -7.08
N PHE A 100 26.01 12.51 -7.14
CA PHE A 100 25.35 11.25 -6.85
C PHE A 100 24.88 11.18 -5.40
N LEU A 101 25.78 11.50 -4.45
CA LEU A 101 25.46 11.53 -3.03
C LEU A 101 24.38 12.58 -2.73
N PHE A 102 24.47 13.75 -3.35
CA PHE A 102 23.45 14.79 -3.24
C PHE A 102 22.09 14.29 -3.74
N SER A 103 22.05 13.59 -4.88
CA SER A 103 20.84 12.94 -5.40
C SER A 103 20.28 11.89 -4.43
N LEU A 104 21.12 11.16 -3.69
CA LEU A 104 20.66 10.17 -2.73
C LEU A 104 20.13 10.78 -1.43
N PHE A 105 20.79 11.83 -0.91
CA PHE A 105 20.43 12.43 0.38
C PHE A 105 19.33 13.48 0.27
N PHE A 106 19.36 14.33 -0.75
CA PHE A 106 18.44 15.47 -0.87
C PHE A 106 17.21 15.17 -1.71
N LEU A 107 17.29 14.26 -2.70
CA LEU A 107 16.14 13.95 -3.53
C LEU A 107 15.40 12.77 -2.91
N ARG A 108 14.28 13.10 -2.26
CA ARG A 108 13.29 12.14 -1.81
C ARG A 108 12.87 11.27 -2.99
N SER A 109 12.88 9.95 -2.81
CA SER A 109 12.31 9.01 -3.79
C SER A 109 10.87 9.47 -4.06
N GLY A 110 10.61 9.96 -5.27
CA GLY A 110 9.25 10.33 -5.66
C GLY A 110 8.34 9.11 -5.49
N PRO A 111 7.03 9.32 -5.17
CA PRO A 111 6.08 8.23 -5.15
C PRO A 111 6.20 7.50 -6.49
N THR A 112 6.54 6.22 -6.43
CA THR A 112 6.63 5.36 -7.60
C THR A 112 5.30 5.49 -8.34
N GLU A 113 5.31 5.80 -9.64
CA GLU A 113 4.11 5.95 -10.49
C GLU A 113 3.19 4.70 -10.45
N THR A 114 3.57 3.62 -9.78
CA THR A 114 2.70 2.50 -9.41
C THR A 114 1.61 2.86 -8.38
N ALA A 115 1.69 4.01 -7.70
CA ALA A 115 0.61 4.50 -6.84
C ALA A 115 -0.55 5.15 -7.62
N ASN A 116 -0.35 5.51 -8.89
CA ASN A 116 -1.39 6.06 -9.77
C ASN A 116 -2.12 5.00 -10.61
N MET A 117 -1.84 3.71 -10.37
CA MET A 117 -2.65 2.60 -10.90
C MET A 117 -3.49 1.96 -9.78
N TYR A 118 -4.04 2.77 -8.89
CA TYR A 118 -5.36 2.44 -8.37
C TYR A 118 -6.36 3.18 -9.26
N PRO A 119 -7.03 2.51 -10.21
CA PRO A 119 -8.30 3.05 -10.62
C PRO A 119 -9.11 3.18 -9.33
N ILE A 120 -9.69 4.35 -9.07
CA ILE A 120 -10.92 4.45 -8.29
C ILE A 120 -11.98 3.71 -9.10
N GLN A 121 -11.86 2.39 -9.13
CA GLN A 121 -12.88 1.48 -9.56
C GLN A 121 -13.74 1.34 -8.30
N ASN A 122 -14.91 1.96 -8.35
CA ASN A 122 -16.06 1.60 -7.55
C ASN A 122 -15.90 0.16 -7.04
N GLN A 123 -15.83 -0.01 -5.71
CA GLN A 123 -15.90 -1.32 -5.06
C GLN A 123 -17.30 -1.92 -5.27
N GLN A 124 -17.62 -2.28 -6.50
CA GLN A 124 -18.74 -3.10 -6.95
C GLN A 124 -18.32 -3.81 -8.25
N SER A 125 -17.22 -4.54 -8.22
CA SER A 125 -17.00 -5.61 -9.20
C SER A 125 -16.62 -6.86 -8.44
N LEU A 126 -17.60 -7.77 -8.34
CA LEU A 126 -17.37 -9.17 -8.04
C LEU A 126 -16.18 -9.68 -8.89
N PRO A 127 -15.26 -10.47 -8.34
CA PRO A 127 -14.24 -11.12 -9.14
C PRO A 127 -14.89 -12.21 -10.02
N GLN A 128 -15.15 -11.88 -11.29
CA GLN A 128 -15.30 -12.85 -12.37
C GLN A 128 -13.90 -13.33 -12.80
N ASN A 129 -13.32 -14.28 -12.07
CA ASN A 129 -12.32 -15.21 -12.61
C ASN A 129 -12.05 -16.33 -11.59
N LEU A 130 -12.91 -17.34 -11.59
CA LEU A 130 -12.60 -18.69 -11.14
C LEU A 130 -13.21 -19.63 -12.18
N ASN A 131 -12.51 -19.75 -13.31
CA ASN A 131 -12.69 -20.85 -14.23
C ASN A 131 -12.06 -22.09 -13.58
N VAL A 132 -12.86 -22.81 -12.79
CA VAL A 132 -12.58 -24.18 -12.40
C VAL A 132 -13.66 -25.03 -13.02
N ASN A 133 -13.27 -25.82 -14.02
CA ASN A 133 -13.99 -27.02 -14.41
C ASN A 133 -14.25 -27.86 -13.15
N GLN A 134 -15.49 -27.85 -12.66
CA GLN A 134 -16.05 -28.94 -11.87
C GLN A 134 -17.56 -28.98 -12.12
N ALA A 135 -17.91 -29.61 -13.24
CA ALA A 135 -19.19 -30.30 -13.33
C ALA A 135 -19.23 -31.37 -12.22
N ALA A 136 -20.35 -31.44 -11.51
CA ALA A 136 -20.71 -32.44 -10.52
C ALA A 136 -19.83 -32.48 -9.25
N GLN A 137 -20.24 -31.76 -8.20
CA GLN A 137 -20.45 -32.30 -6.85
C GLN A 137 -20.88 -31.19 -5.85
N GLY A 138 -22.06 -31.37 -5.24
CA GLY A 138 -22.43 -30.82 -3.94
C GLY A 138 -22.61 -29.30 -3.82
N GLU A 139 -23.78 -28.79 -4.22
CA GLU A 139 -24.25 -27.47 -3.76
C GLU A 139 -24.36 -27.49 -2.22
N LEU A 140 -23.79 -26.48 -1.57
CA LEU A 140 -24.08 -26.16 -0.17
C LEU A 140 -25.56 -25.76 -0.07
N PRO A 141 -26.33 -26.26 0.92
CA PRO A 141 -27.72 -25.85 1.09
C PRO A 141 -27.81 -24.34 1.31
N ALA A 142 -28.82 -23.72 0.69
CA ALA A 142 -29.14 -22.32 0.86
C ALA A 142 -29.22 -21.97 2.35
N ALA A 143 -28.56 -20.88 2.76
CA ALA A 143 -28.68 -20.35 4.11
C ALA A 143 -30.15 -20.04 4.41
N GLN A 144 -30.81 -20.92 5.16
CA GLN A 144 -32.12 -20.67 5.73
C GLN A 144 -31.97 -19.57 6.78
N GLY A 145 -32.27 -18.33 6.38
CA GLY A 145 -32.46 -17.23 7.32
C GLY A 145 -33.72 -17.50 8.13
N GLN A 146 -33.58 -18.03 9.34
CA GLN A 146 -34.67 -18.03 10.31
C GLN A 146 -35.00 -16.57 10.64
N THR A 147 -36.20 -16.15 10.26
CA THR A 147 -36.70 -14.82 10.62
C THR A 147 -36.89 -14.75 12.13
N ALA A 148 -36.67 -13.58 12.74
CA ALA A 148 -36.70 -13.39 14.20
C ALA A 148 -38.04 -13.76 14.86
N GLN A 149 -39.09 -14.03 14.09
CA GLN A 149 -40.40 -14.45 14.59
C GLN A 149 -40.51 -15.97 14.84
N GLU A 150 -39.55 -16.77 14.36
CA GLU A 150 -39.58 -18.24 14.49
C GLU A 150 -38.58 -18.78 15.53
N TYR A 151 -37.88 -17.89 16.24
CA TYR A 151 -36.94 -18.26 17.29
C TYR A 151 -37.69 -18.71 18.56
N VAL A 152 -37.69 -20.02 18.82
CA VAL A 152 -38.17 -20.61 20.08
C VAL A 152 -36.97 -20.77 21.03
N ASN A 153 -37.06 -20.16 22.22
CA ASN A 153 -36.02 -20.30 23.24
C ASN A 153 -35.84 -21.78 23.64
N PRO A 154 -34.60 -22.32 23.67
CA PRO A 154 -34.37 -23.69 24.12
C PRO A 154 -34.75 -23.84 25.60
N ALA A 155 -35.39 -24.97 25.92
CA ALA A 155 -35.81 -25.28 27.28
C ALA A 155 -34.62 -25.29 28.25
N ALA A 156 -34.79 -24.66 29.41
CA ALA A 156 -33.75 -24.57 30.44
C ALA A 156 -33.31 -25.98 30.87
N GLY A 157 -32.04 -26.32 30.61
CA GLY A 157 -31.45 -27.63 30.88
C GLY A 157 -30.70 -28.28 29.70
N SER A 158 -30.87 -27.76 28.48
CA SER A 158 -30.18 -28.24 27.26
C SER A 158 -28.73 -27.74 27.09
N TRP A 159 -28.17 -27.05 28.09
CA TRP A 159 -26.80 -26.51 28.06
C TRP A 159 -25.71 -27.52 28.46
N LYS A 160 -26.03 -28.82 28.55
CA LYS A 160 -24.97 -29.82 28.67
C LYS A 160 -24.12 -29.74 27.40
N ALA A 161 -22.90 -29.24 27.58
CA ALA A 161 -21.91 -29.14 26.52
C ALA A 161 -21.85 -30.46 25.76
N PRO A 162 -21.92 -30.45 24.41
CA PRO A 162 -21.58 -31.63 23.62
C PRO A 162 -20.18 -32.09 24.05
N ASP A 163 -20.06 -33.37 24.37
CA ASP A 163 -18.80 -34.02 24.70
C ASP A 163 -17.76 -33.60 23.65
N THR A 164 -16.78 -32.80 24.04
CA THR A 164 -15.76 -32.24 23.16
C THR A 164 -14.78 -33.34 22.76
N GLY A 165 -15.25 -34.24 21.89
CA GLY A 165 -14.41 -35.08 21.05
C GLY A 165 -13.80 -34.24 19.93
N ASP A 166 -12.59 -34.61 19.52
CA ASP A 166 -11.73 -33.92 18.56
C ASP A 166 -12.51 -33.30 17.39
N LEU A 167 -12.46 -31.97 17.30
CA LEU A 167 -13.07 -31.21 16.21
C LEU A 167 -12.25 -31.45 14.94
N VAL A 168 -12.82 -32.22 14.02
CA VAL A 168 -12.29 -32.38 12.65
C VAL A 168 -13.06 -31.39 11.76
N PRO A 169 -12.41 -30.46 11.05
CA PRO A 169 -10.97 -30.32 10.84
C PRO A 169 -10.24 -29.52 11.95
N PRO A 170 -8.96 -29.87 12.25
CA PRO A 170 -8.22 -29.27 13.35
C PRO A 170 -7.98 -27.79 13.12
N SER A 171 -8.23 -26.98 14.15
CA SER A 171 -7.94 -25.55 14.14
C SER A 171 -6.44 -25.31 13.94
N VAL A 172 -6.11 -24.34 13.08
CA VAL A 172 -4.73 -24.02 12.62
C VAL A 172 -3.78 -23.65 13.79
N THR A 173 -4.31 -23.47 15.00
CA THR A 173 -3.56 -23.20 16.22
C THR A 173 -2.96 -24.43 16.90
N GLU A 174 -3.42 -25.65 16.62
CA GLU A 174 -2.91 -26.86 17.31
C GLU A 174 -1.58 -27.39 16.73
N GLY A 175 -1.32 -27.15 15.45
CA GLY A 175 -0.11 -27.64 14.77
C GLY A 175 1.18 -27.00 15.30
N THR A 176 1.13 -25.73 15.72
CA THR A 176 2.31 -24.98 16.16
C THR A 176 2.69 -25.30 17.61
N THR A 177 1.73 -25.70 18.45
CA THR A 177 1.98 -26.01 19.86
C THR A 177 2.64 -27.37 20.06
N LYS A 178 2.52 -28.30 19.09
CA LYS A 178 3.24 -29.59 19.13
C LYS A 178 4.74 -29.44 18.87
N LEU A 179 5.16 -28.48 18.05
CA LEU A 179 6.59 -28.27 17.75
C LEU A 179 7.36 -27.80 18.99
N LEU A 180 6.80 -26.88 19.78
CA LEU A 180 7.38 -26.42 21.05
C LEU A 180 7.49 -27.51 22.12
N LYS A 181 6.54 -28.46 22.16
CA LYS A 181 6.61 -29.59 23.11
C LYS A 181 7.67 -30.63 22.72
N LYS A 182 7.92 -30.81 21.41
CA LYS A 182 8.92 -31.76 20.93
C LYS A 182 10.34 -31.27 21.23
N GLU A 183 10.62 -29.99 21.01
CA GLU A 183 11.93 -29.39 21.33
C GLU A 183 12.28 -29.53 22.82
N LYS A 184 11.31 -29.37 23.72
CA LYS A 184 11.55 -29.47 25.17
C LYS A 184 11.86 -30.90 25.66
N LEU A 185 11.53 -31.93 24.88
CA LEU A 185 11.77 -33.34 25.25
C LEU A 185 13.08 -33.88 24.67
N GLU A 186 13.69 -33.20 23.70
CA GLU A 186 14.98 -33.57 23.11
C GLU A 186 16.18 -32.91 23.84
N GLU A 187 15.92 -32.12 24.89
CA GLU A 187 16.92 -31.43 25.71
C GLU A 187 17.10 -32.06 27.12
N ASN A 188 16.73 -33.33 27.30
CA ASN A 188 17.11 -34.18 28.44
C ASN A 188 17.56 -35.57 27.94
#